data_AF-A0A7J8QAX2-F1
#
_entry.id   AF-A0A7J8QAX2-F1
#
_cell.length_a   1.000
_cell.length_b   1.000
_cell.length_c   1.000
_cell.angle_alpha   90.00
_cell.angle_beta   90.00
_cell.angle_gamma   90.00
#
_symmetry.space_group_name_H-M   'P 1'
#
loop_
_entity.id
_entity.type
_entity.pdbx_description
1 polymer ?
#
loop_
_entity_poly.entity_id
_entity_poly.type
_entity_poly.pdbx_seq_one_letter_code
_entity_poly.pdbx_strand_id
1 'polypeptide(L)'
;MEDGKVKIYTRNLEPSSEMFPDVVIAVSRSKKSGVKSFVLDCEIVAYDLDKHETLPYKILSTRRRKHVALIEIKVQFCIFAFDILYLNGDLIYEQQLVRGRIRVFSVRNCIRVDKS
;
A
#
# COMPACT_ATOMS: atom_id res chain seq x y z
N MET A 1 14.59 -3.07 -2.30
CA MET A 1 15.99 -2.88 -1.84
C MET A 1 16.09 -3.47 -0.43
N GLU A 2 17.25 -4.00 -0.04
CA GLU A 2 17.45 -4.67 1.26
C GLU A 2 17.67 -3.68 2.42
N ASP A 3 17.63 -2.37 2.15
CA ASP A 3 17.82 -1.28 3.12
C ASP A 3 16.61 -1.05 4.05
N GLY A 4 15.58 -1.88 3.96
CA GLY A 4 14.38 -1.80 4.80
C GLY A 4 13.50 -0.58 4.53
N LYS A 5 13.81 0.23 3.51
CA LYS A 5 13.04 1.43 3.19
C LYS A 5 11.83 1.08 2.33
N VAL A 6 10.67 1.62 2.70
CA VAL A 6 9.47 1.58 1.87
C VAL A 6 9.37 2.90 1.12
N LYS A 7 9.15 2.81 -0.20
CA LYS A 7 8.93 3.96 -1.07
C LYS A 7 7.63 3.74 -1.83
N ILE A 8 6.87 4.82 -2.01
CA ILE A 8 5.61 4.83 -2.74
C ILE A 8 5.79 5.76 -3.93
N TYR A 9 5.34 5.30 -5.08
CA TYR A 9 5.38 6.03 -6.33
C TYR A 9 3.96 6.11 -6.89
N THR A 10 3.62 7.23 -7.52
CA THR A 10 2.37 7.36 -8.26
C THR A 10 2.43 6.55 -9.56
N ARG A 11 1.28 6.45 -10.25
CA ARG A 11 1.20 5.85 -11.59
C ARG A 11 2.16 6.48 -12.61
N ASN A 12 2.52 7.76 -12.40
CA ASN A 12 3.47 8.49 -13.24
C ASN A 12 4.90 8.44 -12.70
N LEU A 13 5.20 7.52 -11.78
CA LEU A 13 6.51 7.32 -11.14
C LEU A 13 7.00 8.50 -10.30
N GLU A 14 6.10 9.39 -9.86
CA GLU A 14 6.44 10.48 -8.96
C GLU A 14 6.49 9.98 -7.51
N PRO A 15 7.50 10.37 -6.70
CA PRO A 15 7.58 9.97 -5.31
C PRO A 15 6.42 10.56 -4.49
N SER A 16 5.72 9.72 -3.73
CA SER A 16 4.57 10.12 -2.91
C SER A 16 4.63 9.65 -1.46
N SER A 17 5.76 9.07 -1.02
CA SER A 17 5.94 8.56 0.34
C SER A 17 5.61 9.58 1.45
N GLU A 18 5.91 10.87 1.25
CA GLU A 18 5.64 11.95 2.22
C GLU A 18 4.15 12.24 2.41
N MET A 19 3.32 11.93 1.41
CA MET A 19 1.86 12.09 1.46
C MET A 19 1.20 10.92 2.20
N PHE A 20 1.90 9.79 2.29
CA PHE A 20 1.38 8.52 2.82
C PHE A 20 2.32 7.89 3.86
N PRO A 21 2.72 8.63 4.92
CA PRO A 21 3.61 8.09 5.95
C PRO A 21 2.95 6.93 6.73
N ASP A 22 1.63 6.94 6.85
CA ASP A 22 0.81 5.87 7.40
C ASP A 22 0.91 4.58 6.59
N VAL A 23 0.83 4.67 5.25
CA VAL A 23 1.01 3.53 4.33
C VAL A 23 2.42 2.95 4.47
N VAL A 24 3.44 3.81 4.50
CA VAL A 24 4.85 3.40 4.67
C VAL A 24 5.03 2.56 5.93
N ILE A 25 4.46 3.01 7.05
CA ILE A 25 4.53 2.29 8.34
C ILE A 25 3.74 0.99 8.28
N ALA A 26 2.52 1.02 7.76
CA ALA A 26 1.63 -0.14 7.64
C ALA A 26 2.29 -1.27 6.83
N VAL A 27 2.84 -0.93 5.66
CA VAL A 27 3.55 -1.87 4.80
C VAL A 27 4.79 -2.43 5.49
N SER A 28 5.58 -1.56 6.14
CA SER A 28 6.78 -1.98 6.88
C SER A 28 6.45 -3.00 7.98
N ARG A 29 5.32 -2.84 8.68
CA ARG A 29 4.85 -3.76 9.74
C ARG A 29 4.25 -5.05 9.19
N SER A 30 3.60 -5.00 8.02
CA SER A 30 2.92 -6.16 7.42
C SER A 30 3.84 -7.15 6.69
N LYS A 31 5.14 -6.85 6.64
CA LYS A 31 6.13 -7.67 5.94
C LYS A 31 6.26 -9.05 6.61
N LYS A 32 5.93 -10.11 5.86
CA LYS A 32 6.05 -11.49 6.33
C LYS A 32 7.52 -11.91 6.47
N SER A 33 7.78 -12.84 7.39
CA SER A 33 9.08 -13.50 7.52
C SER A 33 9.51 -14.12 6.18
N GLY A 34 10.78 -13.95 5.80
CA GLY A 34 11.35 -14.45 4.54
C GLY A 34 11.21 -13.50 3.34
N VAL A 35 10.40 -12.44 3.42
CA VAL A 35 10.41 -11.38 2.42
C VAL A 35 11.59 -10.45 2.71
N LYS A 36 12.48 -10.22 1.75
CA LYS A 36 13.62 -9.31 1.84
C LYS A 36 13.33 -8.01 1.11
N SER A 37 12.82 -8.11 -0.11
CA SER A 37 12.56 -6.99 -1.01
C SER A 37 11.37 -7.31 -1.92
N PHE A 38 10.56 -6.32 -2.26
CA PHE A 38 9.44 -6.51 -3.19
C PHE A 38 9.06 -5.20 -3.89
N VAL A 39 8.32 -5.33 -5.00
CA VAL A 39 7.59 -4.22 -5.66
C VAL A 39 6.17 -4.71 -5.89
N LEU A 40 5.20 -4.01 -5.32
CA LEU A 40 3.77 -4.27 -5.50
C LEU A 40 3.16 -3.20 -6.37
N ASP A 41 2.27 -3.61 -7.27
CA ASP A 41 1.32 -2.71 -7.90
C ASP A 41 -0.01 -2.76 -7.14
N CYS A 42 -0.48 -1.58 -6.73
CA CYS A 42 -1.58 -1.46 -5.79
C CYS A 42 -2.36 -0.15 -5.92
N GLU A 43 -3.62 -0.21 -5.51
CA GLU A 43 -4.52 0.94 -5.40
C GLU A 43 -4.69 1.32 -3.93
N ILE A 44 -4.44 2.58 -3.58
CA ILE A 44 -4.75 3.12 -2.25
C ILE A 44 -6.12 3.78 -2.32
N VAL A 45 -7.08 3.27 -1.54
CA VAL A 45 -8.46 3.73 -1.56
C VAL A 45 -8.85 4.22 -0.18
N ALA A 46 -9.47 5.39 -0.10
CA ALA A 46 -10.02 5.89 1.14
C ALA A 46 -11.11 4.93 1.66
N TYR A 47 -11.16 4.70 2.96
CA TYR A 47 -12.06 3.71 3.56
C TYR A 47 -12.75 4.29 4.79
N ASP A 48 -14.04 4.01 4.92
CA ASP A 48 -14.85 4.34 6.09
C ASP A 48 -14.94 3.12 7.00
N LEU A 49 -14.36 3.20 8.20
CA LEU A 49 -14.34 2.08 9.15
C LEU A 49 -15.70 1.84 9.81
N ASP A 50 -16.52 2.87 9.94
CA ASP A 50 -17.82 2.78 10.62
C ASP A 50 -18.84 2.14 9.67
N LYS A 51 -18.80 2.54 8.40
CA LYS A 51 -19.69 2.00 7.36
C LYS A 51 -19.16 0.74 6.70
N HIS A 52 -17.87 0.45 6.84
CA HIS A 52 -17.17 -0.63 6.13
C HIS A 52 -17.19 -0.48 4.60
N GLU A 53 -17.12 0.75 4.10
CA GLU A 53 -17.28 1.09 2.68
C GLU A 53 -16.04 1.77 2.10
N THR A 54 -15.79 1.58 0.80
CA THR A 54 -14.80 2.38 0.07
C THR A 54 -15.35 3.76 -0.23
N LEU A 55 -14.51 4.78 -0.05
CA LEU A 55 -14.86 6.17 -0.31
C LEU A 55 -14.31 6.64 -1.68
N PRO A 56 -14.95 7.63 -2.32
CA PRO A 56 -14.48 8.17 -3.59
C PRO A 56 -13.07 8.77 -3.49
N TYR A 57 -12.31 8.68 -4.58
CA TYR A 57 -10.95 9.23 -4.69
C TYR A 57 -10.83 10.71 -4.29
N LYS A 58 -11.89 11.50 -4.49
CA LYS A 58 -11.92 12.91 -4.07
C LYS A 58 -11.54 13.07 -2.59
N ILE A 59 -11.98 12.15 -1.72
CA ILE A 59 -11.62 12.16 -0.30
C ILE A 59 -10.12 11.94 -0.10
N LEU A 60 -9.52 10.99 -0.82
CA LEU A 60 -8.08 10.75 -0.78
C LEU A 60 -7.30 11.99 -1.23
N SER A 61 -7.77 12.66 -2.29
CA SER A 61 -7.13 13.86 -2.85
C SER A 61 -7.11 15.09 -1.91
N THR A 62 -7.95 15.09 -0.87
CA THR A 62 -7.94 16.13 0.17
C THR A 62 -6.82 15.97 1.20
N ARG A 63 -6.08 14.86 1.16
CA ARG A 63 -4.92 14.65 2.03
C ARG A 63 -3.84 15.70 1.75
N ARG A 64 -3.20 16.16 2.83
CA ARG A 64 -2.05 17.06 2.73
C ARG A 64 -0.91 16.35 2.00
N ARG A 65 -0.22 17.08 1.12
CA ARG A 65 0.82 16.50 0.25
C ARG A 65 2.20 16.42 0.92
N LYS A 66 2.46 17.23 1.95
CA LYS A 66 3.75 17.34 2.65
C LYS A 66 3.54 17.55 4.14
N HIS A 67 4.56 17.19 4.93
CA HIS A 67 4.59 17.36 6.39
C HIS A 67 3.37 16.76 7.11
N VAL A 68 2.88 15.62 6.63
CA VAL A 68 1.74 14.93 7.24
C VAL A 68 2.19 14.29 8.55
N ALA A 69 1.80 14.85 9.69
CA ALA A 69 1.96 14.18 10.96
C ALA A 69 0.93 13.06 11.09
N LEU A 70 1.32 11.89 11.60
CA LEU A 70 0.43 10.72 11.75
C LEU A 70 -0.84 11.03 12.54
N ILE A 71 -0.77 11.99 13.47
CA ILE A 71 -1.90 12.42 14.29
C ILE A 71 -2.94 13.26 13.52
N GLU A 72 -2.55 13.90 12.42
CA GLU A 72 -3.43 14.72 11.58
C GLU A 72 -4.21 13.88 10.55
N ILE A 73 -3.90 12.59 10.42
CA ILE A 73 -4.53 11.70 9.45
C ILE A 73 -5.93 11.32 9.94
N LYS A 74 -6.94 11.97 9.36
CA LYS A 74 -8.36 11.71 9.64
C LYS A 74 -8.96 10.65 8.72
N VAL A 75 -8.51 10.60 7.47
CA VAL A 75 -9.03 9.69 6.44
C VAL A 75 -8.31 8.36 6.56
N GLN A 76 -9.03 7.26 6.78
CA GLN A 76 -8.46 5.91 6.75
C GLN A 76 -8.34 5.42 5.30
N PHE A 77 -7.51 4.41 5.08
CA PHE A 77 -7.28 3.85 3.74
C PHE A 77 -7.17 2.32 3.81
N CYS A 78 -7.47 1.67 2.69
CA CYS A 78 -7.06 0.30 2.45
C CYS A 78 -6.17 0.25 1.19
N ILE A 79 -5.22 -0.69 1.19
CA ILE A 79 -4.35 -0.97 0.04
C ILE A 79 -4.86 -2.21 -0.65
N PHE A 80 -5.20 -2.08 -1.93
CA PHE A 80 -5.60 -3.19 -2.79
C PHE A 80 -4.44 -3.54 -3.73
N ALA A 81 -3.62 -4.52 -3.33
CA ALA A 81 -2.57 -5.05 -4.19
C ALA A 81 -3.15 -5.99 -5.24
N PHE A 82 -2.84 -5.75 -6.51
CA PHE A 82 -3.30 -6.56 -7.63
C PHE A 82 -2.16 -7.20 -8.42
N ASP A 83 -0.93 -6.69 -8.30
CA ASP A 83 0.26 -7.28 -8.91
C ASP A 83 1.47 -7.26 -7.95
N ILE A 84 2.40 -8.19 -8.15
CA ILE A 84 3.76 -8.14 -7.61
C ILE A 84 4.72 -8.26 -8.79
N LEU A 85 5.51 -7.21 -8.98
CA LEU A 85 6.44 -7.10 -10.11
C LEU A 85 7.83 -7.63 -9.76
N TYR A 86 8.15 -7.68 -8.46
CA TYR A 86 9.46 -8.07 -7.97
C TYR A 86 9.34 -8.68 -6.57
N LEU A 87 10.08 -9.76 -6.32
CA LEU A 87 10.19 -10.38 -5.01
C LEU A 87 11.58 -10.98 -4.81
N ASN A 88 12.25 -10.60 -3.71
CA ASN A 88 13.47 -11.21 -3.20
C ASN A 88 14.66 -11.33 -4.17
N GLY A 89 14.76 -10.47 -5.18
CA GLY A 89 15.81 -10.59 -6.21
C GLY A 89 15.23 -10.78 -7.61
N ASP A 90 14.03 -11.34 -7.70
CA ASP A 90 13.49 -11.85 -8.96
C ASP A 90 12.40 -10.93 -9.51
N LEU A 91 12.48 -10.62 -10.80
CA LEU A 91 11.40 -9.98 -11.55
C LEU A 91 10.31 -11.01 -11.84
N ILE A 92 9.08 -10.69 -11.45
CA ILE A 92 7.91 -11.53 -11.65
C ILE A 92 7.21 -11.04 -12.95
N TYR A 93 7.75 -11.41 -14.11
CA TYR A 93 7.22 -10.94 -15.41
C TYR A 93 6.27 -11.94 -16.09
N GLU A 94 6.46 -13.25 -15.88
CA GLU A 94 5.79 -14.28 -16.71
C GLU A 94 4.66 -15.06 -16.01
N GLN A 95 4.50 -14.94 -14.69
CA GLN A 95 3.50 -15.74 -13.95
C GLN A 95 2.11 -15.11 -13.86
N GLN A 96 1.96 -13.86 -14.31
CA GLN A 96 0.75 -13.04 -14.20
C GLN A 96 -0.37 -13.45 -15.18
N LEU A 97 -0.04 -13.83 -16.42
CA LEU A 97 -1.03 -14.07 -17.47
C LEU A 97 -1.72 -15.44 -17.38
N VAL A 98 -1.05 -16.48 -16.88
CA VAL A 98 -1.56 -17.87 -16.96
C VAL A 98 -2.23 -18.33 -15.65
N ARG A 99 -1.88 -17.72 -14.50
CA ARG A 99 -2.23 -18.30 -13.19
C ARG A 99 -3.11 -17.46 -12.28
N GLY A 100 -3.75 -16.43 -12.84
CA GLY A 100 -4.87 -15.73 -12.22
C GLY A 100 -4.57 -15.21 -10.83
N ARG A 101 -4.12 -13.96 -10.75
CA ARG A 101 -4.07 -13.11 -9.54
C ARG A 101 -3.26 -13.74 -8.42
N ILE A 102 -2.04 -13.24 -8.26
CA ILE A 102 -1.17 -13.58 -7.13
C ILE A 102 -1.96 -13.41 -5.82
N ARG A 103 -2.29 -14.57 -5.27
CA ARG A 103 -3.13 -14.79 -4.08
C ARG A 103 -2.32 -14.55 -2.80
N VAL A 104 -1.38 -13.60 -2.84
CA VAL A 104 -0.43 -13.35 -1.74
C VAL A 104 -0.93 -12.23 -0.81
N PHE A 105 -1.86 -11.39 -1.29
CA PHE A 105 -2.54 -10.38 -0.48
C PHE A 105 -4.03 -10.34 -0.81
N SER A 106 -4.78 -11.39 -0.44
CA SER A 106 -6.23 -11.32 -0.44
C SER A 106 -6.67 -10.35 0.65
N VAL A 107 -7.14 -9.17 0.23
CA VAL A 107 -7.76 -8.15 1.07
C VAL A 107 -9.12 -8.65 1.54
N ARG A 108 -9.11 -9.54 2.53
CA ARG A 108 -10.18 -9.61 3.54
C ARG A 108 -9.84 -8.80 4.78
N ASN A 109 -8.60 -8.37 4.90
CA ASN A 109 -8.16 -7.51 5.98
C ASN A 109 -7.59 -6.25 5.32
N CYS A 110 -8.41 -5.20 5.31
CA CYS A 110 -7.88 -3.84 5.31
C CYS A 110 -6.68 -3.85 6.27
N ILE A 111 -5.53 -3.31 5.88
CA ILE A 111 -4.42 -3.18 6.83
C ILE A 111 -4.92 -2.20 7.88
N ARG A 112 -5.53 -2.73 8.95
CA ARG A 112 -6.05 -1.95 10.07
C ARG A 112 -4.82 -1.33 10.70
N VAL A 113 -4.65 -0.04 10.45
CA VAL A 113 -3.77 0.80 11.24
C VAL A 113 -4.51 1.03 12.56
N ASP A 114 -4.58 -0.02 13.40
CA ASP A 114 -5.04 0.14 14.77
C ASP A 114 -4.04 1.07 15.46
N LYS A 115 -4.55 2.23 15.87
CA LYS A 115 -3.85 3.12 16.79
C LYS A 115 -3.75 2.36 18.11
N SER A 116 -2.57 1.84 18.41
CA SER A 116 -2.17 1.51 19.79
C SER A 116 -2.09 2.79 20.61
#